data_AF-A0A4S2N2N0-F1
#
_entry.id   AF-A0A4S2N2N0-F1
#
_cell.length_a   1.000
_cell.length_b   1.000
_cell.length_c   1.000
_cell.angle_alpha   90.00
_cell.angle_beta   90.00
_cell.angle_gamma   90.00
#
_symmetry.space_group_name_H-M   'P 1'
#
loop_
_entity.id
_entity.type
_entity.pdbx_description
1 polymer ?
#
loop_
_entity_poly.entity_id
_entity_poly.type
_entity_poly.pdbx_seq_one_letter_code
_entity_poly.pdbx_strand_id
1 'polypeptide(L)' 'MVDTGQVQDVSGGCGSMYAIEIASSRFRGLTMMKQHRLVNEVLAEEIRGWHGVQLRTKAE' A
#
# COMPACT_ATOMS: atom_id res chain seq x y z
N MET A 1 -9.19 -7.84 -18.22
CA MET A 1 -9.29 -7.64 -16.77
C MET A 1 -8.19 -6.66 -16.43
N VAL A 2 -8.53 -5.44 -16.03
CA VAL A 2 -7.56 -4.34 -15.84
C VAL A 2 -7.55 -4.02 -14.36
N ASP A 3 -6.45 -4.34 -13.68
CA ASP A 3 -6.16 -3.91 -12.32
C ASP A 3 -5.93 -2.39 -12.31
N THR A 4 -6.91 -1.64 -11.84
CA THR A 4 -6.81 -0.18 -11.66
C THR A 4 -6.27 0.14 -10.26
N GLY A 5 -4.97 0.42 -10.15
CA GLY A 5 -4.38 1.06 -8.98
C GLY A 5 -4.44 2.57 -9.11
N GLN A 6 -5.17 3.26 -8.22
CA GLN A 6 -5.19 4.72 -8.16
C GLN A 6 -4.14 5.21 -7.14
N VAL A 7 -3.20 6.03 -7.59
CA VAL A 7 -2.24 6.74 -6.72
C VAL A 7 -2.74 8.18 -6.58
N GLN A 8 -3.03 8.61 -5.36
CA GLN A 8 -3.54 9.94 -5.06
C GLN A 8 -2.53 10.70 -4.19
N ASP A 9 -2.00 11.82 -4.71
CA ASP A 9 -1.05 12.69 -4.01
C ASP A 9 -1.81 13.54 -2.97
N VAL A 10 -1.43 13.43 -1.70
CA VAL A 10 -2.02 14.15 -0.55
C VAL A 10 -1.00 15.06 0.15
N SER A 11 0.03 15.52 -0.56
CA SER A 11 1.13 16.27 0.04
C SER A 11 0.74 17.71 0.45
N GLY A 12 0.39 17.85 1.74
CA GLY A 12 0.24 19.12 2.44
C GLY A 12 1.37 19.33 3.44
N GLY A 13 2.49 19.89 3.00
CA GLY A 13 3.59 20.37 3.87
C GLY A 13 4.67 19.33 4.23
N CYS A 14 5.92 19.68 3.95
CA CYS A 14 7.15 18.96 4.32
C CYS A 14 7.21 17.45 3.96
N GLY A 15 7.21 17.14 2.66
CA GLY A 15 7.87 15.95 2.15
C GLY A 15 7.16 14.60 2.36
N SER A 16 6.26 14.28 1.44
CA SER A 16 6.07 12.92 0.88
C SER A 16 5.44 11.86 1.78
N MET A 17 4.19 12.08 2.19
CA MET A 17 3.29 11.00 2.60
C MET A 17 2.72 10.30 1.35
N TYR A 18 3.02 9.02 1.16
CA TYR A 18 2.52 8.22 0.03
C TYR A 18 1.32 7.38 0.43
N ALA A 19 0.21 7.47 -0.32
CA ALA A 19 -0.92 6.56 -0.15
C ALA A 19 -0.84 5.43 -1.18
N ILE A 20 -0.72 4.18 -0.71
CA ILE A 20 -0.73 2.99 -1.56
C ILE A 20 -2.03 2.23 -1.32
N GLU A 21 -2.77 1.94 -2.39
CA GLU A 21 -3.91 1.03 -2.36
C GLU A 21 -3.61 -0.22 -3.20
N ILE A 22 -3.72 -1.39 -2.57
CA ILE A 22 -3.45 -2.68 -3.22
C ILE A 22 -4.69 -3.56 -3.11
N ALA A 23 -5.25 -3.90 -4.26
CA ALA A 23 -6.26 -4.95 -4.38
C ALA A 23 -5.60 -6.24 -4.83
N SER A 24 -5.91 -7.37 -4.18
CA SER A 24 -5.41 -8.67 -4.63
C SER A 24 -6.26 -9.83 -4.15
N SER A 25 -6.48 -10.80 -5.04
CA SER A 25 -7.09 -12.09 -4.69
C SER A 25 -6.29 -12.90 -3.66
N ARG A 26 -4.98 -12.62 -3.52
CA ARG A 26 -4.09 -13.26 -2.52
C ARG A 26 -4.43 -12.85 -1.09
N PHE A 27 -5.19 -11.77 -0.92
CA PHE A 27 -5.63 -11.28 0.38
C PHE A 27 -6.89 -12.00 0.89
N ARG A 28 -7.56 -12.81 0.06
CA ARG A 28 -8.72 -13.59 0.47
C ARG A 28 -8.35 -14.56 1.60
N GLY A 29 -9.09 -14.49 2.71
CA GLY A 29 -8.84 -15.29 3.91
C GLY A 29 -7.68 -14.80 4.79
N LEU A 30 -7.00 -13.72 4.43
CA LEU A 30 -5.98 -13.09 5.27
C LEU A 30 -6.56 -11.94 6.08
N THR A 31 -6.12 -11.80 7.33
CA THR A 31 -6.44 -10.62 8.13
C THR A 31 -5.72 -9.39 7.59
N MET A 32 -6.26 -8.18 7.82
CA MET A 32 -5.63 -6.92 7.41
C MET A 32 -4.16 -6.86 7.85
N MET A 33 -3.83 -7.25 9.08
CA MET A 33 -2.45 -7.26 9.56
C MET A 33 -1.52 -8.18 8.73
N LYS A 34 -2.01 -9.35 8.28
CA LYS A 34 -1.24 -10.25 7.42
C LYS A 34 -1.06 -9.67 6.01
N GLN A 35 -2.09 -9.03 5.47
CA GLN A 35 -2.02 -8.34 4.19
C GLN A 35 -0.97 -7.23 4.23
N HIS A 36 -0.99 -6.40 5.28
CA HIS A 36 0.00 -5.34 5.50
C HIS A 36 1.41 -5.88 5.65
N ARG A 37 1.62 -7.01 6.37
CA ARG A 37 2.95 -7.64 6.45
C ARG A 37 3.46 -8.07 5.08
N LEU A 38 2.63 -8.77 4.30
CA LEU A 38 2.97 -9.20 2.95
C LEU A 38 3.38 -8.04 2.05
N VAL A 39 2.62 -6.94 2.09
CA VAL A 39 2.92 -5.76 1.30
C VAL A 39 4.19 -5.06 1.80
N ASN A 40 4.36 -4.92 3.12
CA ASN A 40 5.54 -4.31 3.68
C ASN A 40 6.81 -5.12 3.41
N GLU A 41 6.74 -6.45 3.36
CA GLU A 41 7.88 -7.30 2.98
C GLU A 41 8.29 -7.06 1.52
N VAL A 42 7.30 -6.90 0.62
CA VAL A 42 7.55 -6.66 -0.81
C VAL A 42 8.07 -5.25 -1.06
N LEU A 43 7.55 -4.26 -0.33
CA LEU A 43 7.86 -2.84 -0.51
C LEU A 43 8.88 -2.31 0.50
N ALA A 44 9.53 -3.18 1.27
CA ALA A 44 10.42 -2.79 2.36
C ALA A 44 11.57 -1.91 1.87
N GLU A 45 12.14 -2.22 0.71
CA GLU A 45 13.28 -1.50 0.15
C GLU A 45 12.86 -0.14 -0.40
N GLU A 46 11.67 -0.05 -1.00
CA GLU A 46 11.10 1.15 -1.60
C GLU A 46 10.62 2.14 -0.52
N ILE A 47 10.00 1.63 0.55
CA ILE A 47 9.45 2.46 1.63
C ILE A 47 10.56 3.07 2.51
N ARG A 48 11.78 2.50 2.54
CA ARG A 48 12.91 3.06 3.31
C ARG A 48 13.26 4.50 2.95
N GLY A 49 12.97 4.94 1.72
CA GLY A 49 13.20 6.30 1.26
C GLY A 49 12.05 7.27 1.55
N TRP A 50 10.94 6.81 2.12
CA TRP A 50 9.71 7.58 2.27
C TRP A 50 9.55 8.07 3.71
N HIS A 51 9.11 9.32 3.88
CA HIS A 51 8.88 9.90 5.21
C HIS A 51 7.67 9.27 5.91
N GLY A 52 6.66 8.86 5.14
CA GLY A 52 5.56 8.06 5.67
C GLY A 52 4.69 7.47 4.56
N VAL A 53 4.06 6.33 4.86
CA VAL A 53 3.21 5.60 3.92
C VAL A 53 1.88 5.24 4.57
N GLN A 54 0.79 5.49 3.86
CA GLN A 54 -0.55 5.01 4.19
C GLN A 54 -0.90 3.85 3.28
N LEU A 55 -0.85 2.63 3.81
CA LEU A 55 -1.21 1.43 3.08
C LEU A 55 -2.69 1.09 3.29
N ARG A 56 -3.41 0.86 2.20
CA ARG A 56 -4.76 0.28 2.18
C ARG A 56 -4.71 -1.03 1.37
N THR A 57 -5.24 -2.10 1.95
CA THR A 57 -5.31 -3.41 1.31
C THR A 57 -6.76 -3.85 1.16
N LYS A 58 -7.10 -4.45 0.02
CA LYS A 58 -8.45 -4.94 -0.28
C LYS A 58 -8.38 -6.32 -0.93
N ALA A 59 -9.10 -7.28 -0.38
CA ALA A 59 -9.29 -8.56 -1.05
C ALA A 59 -10.25 -8.38 -2.23
N GLU A 60 -9.81 -8.81 -3.42
CA GLU A 60 -10.63 -8.89 -4.63
C GLU A 60 -11.08 -10.34 -4.88
#